data_AF-A0A1V3WV27-F1
#
_entry.id   AF-A0A1V3WV27-F1
#
_cell.length_a   1.000
_cell.length_b   1.000
_cell.length_c   1.000
_cell.angle_alpha   90.00
_cell.angle_beta   90.00
_cell.angle_gamma   90.00
#
_symmetry.space_group_name_H-M   'P 1'
#
loop_
_entity.id
_entity.type
_entity.pdbx_description
1 polymer ?
#
loop_
_entity_poly.entity_id
_entity_poly.type
_entity_poly.pdbx_seq_one_letter_code
_entity_poly.pdbx_strand_id
1 'polypeptide(L)'
;MRANAICPRARTAMTAEVFGAEPEIAEGEIDPLSPEHVVSLVQFLASPAAAEVNGQLFIVYGPQVTLVAAPTAERRFSAGGSAWEPAQLSDTLRDYFAGREPDRNFSATGLMAQ
;
A
#
# COMPACT_ATOMS: atom_id res chain seq x y z
N MET A 1 -24.46 4.80 0.50
CA MET A 1 -23.56 3.75 1.02
C MET A 1 -22.14 4.15 0.73
N ARG A 2 -21.17 3.84 1.60
CA ARG A 2 -19.74 4.11 1.43
C ARG A 2 -18.97 2.82 1.68
N ALA A 3 -17.91 2.59 0.92
CA ALA A 3 -17.05 1.43 1.08
C ALA A 3 -15.59 1.82 0.87
N ASN A 4 -14.73 1.47 1.82
CA ASN A 4 -13.29 1.73 1.81
C ASN A 4 -12.56 0.47 2.31
N ALA A 5 -11.26 0.37 2.03
CA ALA A 5 -10.41 -0.73 2.49
C ALA A 5 -9.29 -0.21 3.40
N ILE A 6 -8.87 -1.04 4.35
CA ILE A 6 -7.73 -0.78 5.22
C ILE A 6 -6.72 -1.93 5.14
N CYS A 7 -5.43 -1.60 5.21
CA CYS A 7 -4.30 -2.51 5.32
C CYS A 7 -3.61 -2.27 6.68
N PRO A 8 -4.12 -2.88 7.76
CA PRO A 8 -3.63 -2.62 9.10
C PRO A 8 -2.36 -3.40 9.42
N ARG A 9 -1.53 -2.85 10.31
CA ARG A 9 -0.61 -3.64 11.13
C ARG A 9 -0.91 -3.38 12.59
N ALA A 10 -1.14 -4.44 13.35
CA ALA A 10 -1.38 -4.38 14.78
C ALA A 10 -0.85 -5.63 15.46
N ARG A 11 -0.41 -5.48 16.71
CA ARG A 11 0.00 -6.56 17.58
C ARG A 11 -1.24 -7.16 18.25
N THR A 12 -1.38 -8.47 18.08
CA THR A 12 -2.45 -9.30 18.63
C THR A 12 -1.86 -10.67 18.96
N ALA A 13 -2.60 -11.52 19.68
CA ALA A 13 -2.17 -12.89 19.89
C ALA A 13 -1.87 -13.64 18.58
N MET A 14 -2.57 -13.33 17.48
CA MET A 14 -2.36 -13.96 16.18
C MET A 14 -1.15 -13.43 15.40
N THR A 15 -0.64 -12.24 15.74
CA THR A 15 0.44 -11.56 15.02
C THR A 15 1.72 -11.43 15.84
N ALA A 16 1.73 -11.96 17.07
CA ALA A 16 2.86 -11.91 17.99
C ALA A 16 4.13 -12.57 17.43
N GLU A 17 4.01 -13.68 16.69
CA GLU A 17 5.17 -14.34 16.07
C GLU A 17 5.81 -13.50 14.95
N VAL A 18 5.03 -12.63 14.30
CA VAL A 18 5.50 -11.78 13.20
C VAL A 18 6.12 -10.48 13.70
N PHE A 19 5.54 -9.89 14.75
CA PHE A 19 5.95 -8.56 15.25
C PHE A 19 6.71 -8.59 16.58
N GLY A 20 6.87 -9.77 17.18
CA GLY A 20 7.50 -9.96 18.49
C GLY A 20 6.57 -9.70 19.67
N ALA A 21 7.15 -9.75 20.87
CA ALA A 21 6.45 -9.43 22.11
C ALA A 21 6.15 -7.93 22.21
N GLU A 22 5.24 -7.58 23.13
CA GLU A 22 4.94 -6.19 23.47
C GLU A 22 6.21 -5.49 24.02
N PRO A 23 6.53 -4.28 23.53
CA PRO A 23 7.67 -3.53 24.03
C PRO A 23 7.40 -3.00 25.45
N GLU A 24 8.46 -2.83 26.24
CA GLU A 24 8.37 -1.97 27.42
C GLU A 24 8.20 -0.51 26.96
N ILE A 25 7.07 0.10 27.31
CA ILE A 25 6.73 1.48 26.98
C ILE A 25 6.59 2.30 28.26
N ALA A 26 6.85 3.61 28.19
CA ALA A 26 6.71 4.49 29.34
C ALA A 26 5.23 4.64 29.74
N GLU A 27 4.99 5.01 30.99
CA GLU A 27 3.65 5.23 31.50
C GLU A 27 2.94 6.35 30.68
N GLY A 28 1.79 6.00 30.09
CA GLY A 28 1.01 6.91 29.24
C GLY A 28 1.36 6.86 27.75
N GLU A 29 2.38 6.10 27.34
CA GLU A 29 2.63 5.82 25.93
C GLU A 29 1.74 4.68 25.40
N ILE A 30 1.56 4.64 24.09
CA ILE A 30 0.80 3.60 23.39
C ILE A 30 1.80 2.78 22.56
N ASP A 31 1.71 1.44 22.60
CA ASP A 31 2.51 0.57 21.73
C ASP A 31 2.36 1.05 20.27
N PRO A 32 3.46 1.31 19.55
CA PRO A 32 3.42 1.67 18.13
C PRO A 32 2.64 0.69 17.24
N LEU A 33 2.47 -0.55 17.66
CA LEU A 33 1.64 -1.56 16.99
C LEU A 33 0.34 -1.85 17.74
N SER A 34 -0.08 -1.00 18.67
CA SER A 34 -1.36 -1.12 19.36
C SER A 34 -2.53 -1.15 18.36
N PRO A 35 -3.51 -2.06 18.52
CA PRO A 35 -4.75 -2.03 17.76
C PRO A 35 -5.51 -0.71 17.83
N GLU A 36 -5.33 0.09 18.90
CA GLU A 36 -6.00 1.38 19.09
C GLU A 36 -5.72 2.38 17.95
N HIS A 37 -4.53 2.30 17.35
CA HIS A 37 -4.17 3.07 16.16
C HIS A 37 -5.07 2.75 14.97
N VAL A 38 -5.40 1.47 14.77
CA VAL A 38 -6.29 1.00 13.70
C VAL A 38 -7.74 1.35 14.03
N VAL A 39 -8.16 1.16 15.28
CA VAL A 39 -9.52 1.44 15.75
C VAL A 39 -9.89 2.90 15.50
N SER A 40 -8.97 3.84 15.74
CA SER A 40 -9.18 5.28 15.52
C SER A 40 -9.62 5.59 14.08
N LEU A 41 -8.95 4.99 13.08
CA LEU A 41 -9.33 5.14 11.68
C LEU A 41 -10.68 4.47 11.37
N VAL A 42 -10.91 3.27 11.91
CA VAL A 42 -12.17 2.54 11.71
C VAL A 42 -13.37 3.35 12.25
N GLN A 43 -13.23 3.96 13.43
CA GLN A 43 -14.25 4.82 14.02
C GLN A 43 -14.56 6.02 13.11
N PHE A 44 -13.52 6.67 12.55
CA PHE A 44 -13.71 7.74 11.58
C PHE A 44 -14.49 7.25 10.34
N LEU A 45 -14.06 6.15 9.71
CA LEU A 45 -14.68 5.61 8.49
C LEU A 45 -16.12 5.13 8.72
N ALA A 46 -16.46 4.68 9.93
CA ALA A 46 -17.81 4.29 10.32
C ALA A 46 -18.72 5.49 10.66
N SER A 47 -18.14 6.69 10.86
CA SER A 47 -18.88 7.87 11.30
C SER A 47 -19.52 8.66 10.13
N PRO A 48 -20.43 9.61 10.43
CA PRO A 48 -20.87 10.60 9.46
C PRO A 48 -19.75 11.49 8.91
N ALA A 49 -18.64 11.68 9.65
CA ALA A 49 -17.54 12.53 9.22
C ALA A 49 -16.84 12.01 7.96
N ALA A 50 -16.89 10.70 7.71
CA ALA A 50 -16.40 10.08 6.48
C ALA A 50 -17.42 10.14 5.33
N ALA A 51 -18.32 11.14 5.28
CA ALA A 51 -19.35 11.25 4.24
C ALA A 51 -18.75 11.32 2.82
N GLU A 52 -17.62 11.99 2.68
CA GLU A 52 -16.95 12.21 1.39
C GLU A 52 -15.83 11.19 1.10
N VAL A 53 -15.62 10.21 1.98
CA VAL A 53 -14.55 9.21 1.83
C VAL A 53 -15.13 7.91 1.28
N ASN A 54 -14.87 7.63 0.01
CA ASN A 54 -15.37 6.44 -0.68
C ASN A 54 -14.37 5.89 -1.69
N GLY A 55 -14.28 4.56 -1.79
CA GLY A 55 -13.41 3.87 -2.74
C GLY A 55 -11.91 4.00 -2.46
N GLN A 56 -11.54 4.32 -1.22
CA GLN A 56 -10.15 4.58 -0.83
C GLN A 56 -9.49 3.36 -0.17
N LEU A 57 -8.16 3.32 -0.25
CA LEU A 57 -7.30 2.34 0.42
C LEU A 57 -6.35 3.04 1.39
N PHE A 58 -6.38 2.64 2.65
CA PHE A 58 -5.52 3.21 3.70
C PHE A 58 -4.59 2.15 4.30
N ILE A 59 -3.30 2.44 4.41
CA ILE A 59 -2.39 1.68 5.28
C ILE A 59 -2.38 2.37 6.65
N VAL A 60 -2.51 1.59 7.73
CA VAL A 60 -2.63 2.13 9.09
C VAL A 60 -1.88 1.28 10.10
N TYR A 61 -1.00 1.91 10.87
CA TYR A 61 -0.36 1.38 12.08
C TYR A 61 0.39 2.51 12.77
N GLY A 62 0.58 2.42 14.09
CA GLY A 62 1.15 3.51 14.86
C GLY A 62 0.35 4.82 14.71
N PRO A 63 0.96 5.98 14.97
CA PRO A 63 0.29 7.26 14.82
C PRO A 63 0.18 7.71 13.35
N GLN A 64 0.22 6.79 12.38
CA GLN A 64 0.28 7.10 10.94
C GLN A 64 -0.86 6.46 10.15
N VAL A 65 -1.41 7.23 9.20
CA VAL A 65 -2.37 6.76 8.20
C VAL A 65 -1.89 7.22 6.82
N THR A 66 -1.67 6.28 5.92
CA THR A 66 -1.23 6.55 4.54
C THR A 66 -2.37 6.26 3.57
N LEU A 67 -2.76 7.27 2.78
CA LEU A 67 -3.65 7.09 1.64
C LEU A 67 -2.86 6.54 0.45
N VAL A 68 -3.31 5.42 -0.11
CA VAL A 68 -2.66 4.79 -1.28
C VAL A 68 -3.21 5.40 -2.57
N ALA A 69 -2.32 5.97 -3.37
CA ALA A 69 -2.67 6.43 -4.71
C ALA A 69 -2.95 5.25 -5.65
N ALA A 70 -3.81 5.47 -6.66
CA ALA A 70 -4.04 4.47 -7.69
C ALA A 70 -2.76 4.21 -8.50
N PRO A 71 -2.56 2.98 -9.02
CA PRO A 71 -1.47 2.70 -9.95
C PRO A 71 -1.51 3.63 -11.16
N THR A 72 -0.34 4.06 -11.60
CA THR A 72 -0.18 4.85 -12.83
C THR A 72 0.53 4.04 -13.89
N ALA A 73 0.29 4.36 -15.16
CA ALA A 73 0.99 3.71 -16.26
C ALA A 73 2.44 4.17 -16.31
N GLU A 74 3.38 3.27 -16.01
CA GLU A 74 4.80 3.58 -16.09
C GLU A 74 5.24 3.85 -17.54
N ARG A 75 4.81 2.99 -18.46
CA ARG A 75 5.19 3.06 -19.87
C ARG A 75 4.07 2.53 -20.76
N ARG A 76 3.85 3.20 -21.89
CA ARG A 76 3.05 2.70 -23.00
C ARG A 76 3.97 2.39 -24.16
N PHE A 77 3.86 1.18 -24.69
CA PHE A 77 4.54 0.77 -25.92
C PHE A 77 3.52 0.80 -27.06
N SER A 78 3.88 1.43 -28.17
CA SER A 78 3.02 1.53 -29.35
C SER A 78 3.77 1.05 -30.58
N ALA A 79 3.10 0.26 -31.41
CA ALA A 79 3.64 -0.13 -32.71
C ALA A 79 3.66 1.09 -33.65
N GLY A 80 4.51 1.02 -34.68
CA GLY A 80 4.54 2.04 -35.73
C GLY A 80 3.36 1.96 -36.73
N GLY A 81 2.57 0.87 -36.67
CA GLY A 81 1.43 0.62 -37.55
C GLY A 81 0.19 0.15 -36.78
N SER A 82 -0.73 -0.52 -37.46
CA SER A 82 -1.99 -1.00 -36.87
C SER A 82 -1.81 -2.19 -35.92
N ALA A 83 -0.68 -2.90 -35.98
CA ALA A 83 -0.36 -4.04 -35.14
C ALA A 83 1.15 -4.12 -34.86
N TRP A 84 1.50 -4.85 -33.80
CA TRP A 84 2.88 -5.20 -33.50
C TRP A 84 3.33 -6.38 -34.37
N GLU A 85 4.51 -6.26 -34.97
CA GLU A 85 5.25 -7.43 -35.45
C GLU A 85 5.90 -8.15 -34.26
N PRO A 86 5.80 -9.49 -34.14
CA PRO A 86 6.29 -10.22 -32.96
C PRO A 86 7.77 -9.97 -32.62
N ALA A 87 8.64 -9.90 -33.64
CA ALA A 87 10.06 -9.60 -33.46
C ALA A 87 10.27 -8.18 -32.91
N GLN A 88 9.56 -7.19 -33.47
CA GLN A 88 9.66 -5.80 -33.05
C GLN A 88 9.21 -5.61 -31.59
N LEU A 89 8.13 -6.28 -31.18
CA LEU A 89 7.68 -6.24 -29.79
C LEU A 89 8.69 -6.89 -28.86
N SER A 90 9.25 -8.05 -29.26
CA SER A 90 10.24 -8.76 -28.46
C SER A 90 11.48 -7.91 -28.22
N ASP A 91 12.02 -7.29 -29.27
CA ASP A 91 13.19 -6.43 -29.18
C ASP A 91 12.90 -5.20 -28.31
N THR A 92 11.76 -4.52 -28.54
CA THR A 92 11.37 -3.34 -27.77
C THR A 92 11.27 -3.62 -26.27
N LEU A 93 10.64 -4.74 -25.88
CA LEU A 93 10.49 -5.09 -24.47
C LEU A 93 11.81 -5.56 -23.87
N ARG A 94 12.58 -6.38 -24.61
CA ARG A 94 13.91 -6.83 -24.15
C ARG A 94 14.82 -5.64 -23.85
N ASP A 95 14.85 -4.66 -24.75
CA ASP A 95 15.67 -3.46 -24.59
C ASP A 95 15.19 -2.60 -23.41
N TYR A 96 13.87 -2.44 -23.24
CA TYR A 96 13.32 -1.69 -22.11
C TYR A 96 13.64 -2.32 -20.75
N PHE A 97 13.60 -3.65 -20.67
CA PHE A 97 13.86 -4.39 -19.43
C PHE A 97 15.35 -4.71 -19.23
N ALA A 98 16.21 -4.51 -20.23
CA ALA A 98 17.63 -4.75 -20.12
C ALA A 98 18.26 -3.84 -19.04
N GLY A 99 18.96 -4.45 -18.09
CA GLY A 99 19.62 -3.73 -16.99
C GLY A 99 18.69 -3.05 -15.99
N ARG A 100 17.38 -3.35 -16.03
CA ARG A 100 16.42 -2.80 -15.07
C ARG A 100 16.65 -3.37 -13.67
N GLU A 101 16.50 -2.52 -12.66
CA GLU A 101 16.50 -2.92 -11.25
C GLU A 101 15.47 -4.03 -10.98
N PRO A 102 15.87 -5.19 -10.44
CA PRO A 102 14.97 -6.32 -10.21
C PRO A 102 13.76 -6.00 -9.32
N ASP A 103 13.96 -5.11 -8.34
CA ASP A 103 12.93 -4.72 -7.38
C ASP A 103 11.95 -3.67 -7.95
N ARG A 104 12.26 -3.07 -9.11
CA ARG A 104 11.40 -2.10 -9.77
C ARG A 104 10.33 -2.81 -10.60
N ASN A 105 9.37 -3.40 -9.92
CA ASN A 105 8.21 -4.11 -10.47
C ASN A 105 6.89 -3.53 -9.95
N PHE A 106 5.77 -4.23 -10.14
CA PHE A 106 4.43 -3.75 -9.74
C PHE A 106 4.20 -3.78 -8.22
N SER A 107 5.08 -4.42 -7.45
CA SER A 107 4.98 -4.49 -6.00
C SER A 107 5.15 -3.11 -5.36
N ALA A 108 4.30 -2.78 -4.38
CA ALA A 108 4.30 -1.51 -3.69
C ALA A 108 4.86 -1.65 -2.26
N THR A 109 6.18 -1.86 -2.14
CA THR A 109 6.85 -2.17 -0.86
C THR A 109 7.28 -0.93 -0.06
N GLY A 110 7.41 0.24 -0.70
CA GLY A 110 7.94 1.47 -0.10
C GLY A 110 6.89 2.51 0.33
N LEU A 111 5.61 2.14 0.45
CA LEU A 111 4.51 3.11 0.61
C LEU A 111 4.53 3.88 1.94
N MET A 112 5.27 3.42 2.94
CA MET A 112 5.35 4.06 4.28
C MET A 112 6.77 4.44 4.70
N ALA A 113 7.71 4.51 3.75
CA ALA A 113 9.10 4.91 4.03
C ALA A 113 9.33 6.44 3.93
N GLN A 114 8.27 7.25 3.90
CA GLN A 114 8.34 8.71 3.78
C GLN A 114 8.34 9.40 5.14
#